data_AF-A0A965QYX4-F1
#
_entry.id   AF-A0A965QYX4-F1
#
_cell.length_a   1.000
_cell.length_b   1.000
_cell.length_c   1.000
_cell.angle_alpha   90.00
_cell.angle_beta   90.00
_cell.angle_gamma   90.00
#
_symmetry.space_group_name_H-M   'P 1'
#
loop_
_entity.id
_entity.type
_entity.pdbx_description
1 polymer ?
#
loop_
_entity_poly.entity_id
_entity_poly.type
_entity_poly.pdbx_seq_one_letter_code
_entity_poly.pdbx_strand_id
1 'polypeptide(L)'
;EELAALVKGSNVVFAVTHNYTGYPLVRQARQMIKRLNPDVLTLDIEMPDMDGLSFLEKIIRLRPMPVVMVSTLTQEGADAAIKALNPSLNLPDAAIAPVRRADGSGTTFLFTSYLSKVNAEWKAKVGENSAVNWPVGAGGKGNEGVSAFVARLPNSIGYVEYTYVKQNKLAHVMLQNAAGNFVAPDDTAFKAAAAGADWSKSFNQIITNMPGKDSWPISGATFILMHAKQDNPAKGAETLKFFQWAYQNGDKTASDLEYVPMPKSVVAAIEKLWGEVKDGAGKPVWTK
;
A
#
# COMPACT_ATOMS: atom_id res chain seq x y z
N GLU A 1 -22.18 15.44 4.28
CA GLU A 1 -23.47 15.61 5.00
C GLU A 1 -23.36 15.29 6.49
N GLU A 2 -22.69 14.21 6.90
CA GLU A 2 -22.48 13.87 8.32
C GLU A 2 -21.71 14.92 9.12
N LEU A 3 -20.65 15.51 8.55
CA LEU A 3 -19.92 16.63 9.17
C LEU A 3 -20.82 17.85 9.40
N ALA A 4 -21.70 18.16 8.45
CA ALA A 4 -22.64 19.28 8.54
C ALA A 4 -23.72 19.04 9.61
N ALA A 5 -24.09 17.78 9.89
CA ALA A 5 -25.02 17.41 10.94
C ALA A 5 -24.39 17.54 12.34
N LEU A 6 -23.13 17.12 12.50
CA LEU A 6 -22.35 17.24 13.75
C LEU A 6 -22.15 18.71 14.17
N VAL A 7 -22.09 19.58 13.18
CA VAL A 7 -21.81 21.01 13.30
C VAL A 7 -23.02 21.86 13.66
N LYS A 8 -24.21 21.46 13.20
CA LYS A 8 -25.47 22.21 13.36
C LYS A 8 -25.85 22.49 14.82
N GLY A 9 -25.25 21.79 15.79
CA GLY A 9 -25.43 21.98 17.22
C GLY A 9 -24.36 22.82 17.92
N SER A 10 -23.38 23.36 17.20
CA SER A 10 -22.26 24.14 17.73
C SER A 10 -22.30 25.59 17.26
N ASN A 11 -21.82 26.54 18.06
CA ASN A 11 -21.65 27.96 17.66
C ASN A 11 -20.54 28.18 16.61
N VAL A 12 -20.10 27.10 15.95
CA VAL A 12 -19.02 27.13 14.97
C VAL A 12 -19.62 27.47 13.62
N VAL A 13 -19.23 28.63 13.07
CA VAL A 13 -19.65 29.01 11.71
C VAL A 13 -18.67 28.43 10.68
N PHE A 14 -19.20 27.76 9.65
CA PHE A 14 -18.40 27.18 8.58
C PHE A 14 -18.47 28.07 7.33
N ALA A 15 -17.32 28.25 6.68
CA ALA A 15 -17.28 28.63 5.27
C ALA A 15 -16.87 27.39 4.49
N VAL A 16 -17.82 26.76 3.79
CA VAL A 16 -17.50 25.66 2.87
C VAL A 16 -17.15 26.28 1.53
N THR A 17 -15.87 26.24 1.16
CA THR A 17 -15.45 26.56 -0.20
C THR A 17 -15.66 25.31 -1.03
N HIS A 18 -16.78 25.20 -1.75
CA HIS A 18 -17.01 24.09 -2.69
C HIS A 18 -16.99 24.63 -4.12
N ASN A 19 -16.36 23.88 -5.03
CA ASN A 19 -16.14 24.26 -6.43
C ASN A 19 -17.39 24.12 -7.34
N TYR A 20 -18.60 24.34 -6.83
CA TYR A 20 -19.83 24.07 -7.61
C TYR A 20 -20.40 25.26 -8.40
N THR A 21 -19.83 26.45 -8.27
CA THR A 21 -20.33 27.63 -8.99
C THR A 21 -19.17 28.55 -9.33
N GLY A 22 -18.96 28.86 -10.61
CA GLY A 22 -17.86 29.69 -11.14
C GLY A 22 -17.82 31.15 -10.66
N TYR A 23 -17.63 31.35 -9.36
CA TYR A 23 -17.43 32.64 -8.69
C TYR A 23 -16.05 32.65 -8.01
N PRO A 24 -15.40 33.82 -7.85
CA PRO A 24 -14.11 33.93 -7.17
C PRO A 24 -14.26 33.69 -5.66
N LEU A 25 -14.08 32.41 -5.26
CA LEU A 25 -14.32 31.87 -3.91
C LEU A 25 -13.47 32.55 -2.83
N VAL A 26 -12.27 33.04 -3.15
CA VAL A 26 -11.35 33.68 -2.20
C VAL A 26 -11.93 34.97 -1.59
N ARG A 27 -12.56 35.83 -2.40
CA ARG A 27 -13.12 37.10 -1.92
C ARG A 27 -14.35 36.87 -1.04
N GLN A 28 -15.21 35.94 -1.43
CA GLN A 28 -16.38 35.56 -0.65
C GLN A 28 -15.99 34.88 0.66
N ALA A 29 -15.01 33.97 0.65
CA ALA A 29 -14.47 33.35 1.86
C ALA A 29 -13.97 34.41 2.86
N ARG A 30 -13.21 35.41 2.40
CA ARG A 30 -12.74 36.52 3.26
C ARG A 30 -13.89 37.35 3.83
N GLN A 31 -14.93 37.64 3.04
CA GLN A 31 -16.11 38.36 3.50
C GLN A 31 -16.92 37.54 4.52
N MET A 32 -17.09 36.23 4.29
CA MET A 32 -17.77 35.31 5.19
C MET A 32 -17.01 35.18 6.51
N ILE A 33 -15.68 35.02 6.50
CA ILE A 33 -14.86 34.98 7.72
C ILE A 33 -15.05 36.27 8.53
N LYS A 34 -15.04 37.44 7.88
CA LYS A 34 -15.29 38.72 8.56
C LYS A 34 -16.69 38.83 9.15
N ARG A 35 -17.71 38.44 8.39
CA ARG A 35 -19.11 38.55 8.79
C ARG A 35 -19.49 37.56 9.88
N LEU A 36 -19.01 36.33 9.75
CA LEU A 36 -19.42 35.19 10.56
C LEU A 36 -18.50 34.95 11.76
N ASN A 37 -17.29 35.52 11.75
CA ASN A 37 -16.33 35.43 12.85
C ASN A 37 -16.10 33.99 13.36
N PRO A 38 -15.78 33.02 12.49
CA PRO A 38 -15.75 31.61 12.85
C PRO A 38 -14.63 31.27 13.85
N ASP A 39 -14.87 30.25 14.68
CA ASP A 39 -13.89 29.66 15.61
C ASP A 39 -13.02 28.59 14.92
N VAL A 40 -13.57 27.88 13.92
CA VAL A 40 -12.85 26.87 13.12
C VAL A 40 -13.21 27.07 11.65
N LEU A 41 -12.23 26.96 10.77
CA LEU A 41 -12.42 27.08 9.32
C LEU A 41 -12.28 25.70 8.67
N THR A 42 -13.22 25.30 7.83
CA THR A 42 -12.98 24.23 6.85
C THR A 42 -12.48 24.85 5.56
N LEU A 43 -11.45 24.28 4.96
CA LEU A 43 -10.85 24.84 3.75
C LEU A 43 -10.61 23.76 2.71
N ASP A 44 -11.06 24.01 1.48
CA ASP A 44 -10.75 23.14 0.35
C ASP A 44 -9.30 23.35 -0.09
N ILE A 45 -8.66 22.27 -0.56
CA ILE A 45 -7.29 22.32 -1.09
C ILE A 45 -7.29 23.03 -2.45
N GLU A 46 -8.26 22.73 -3.31
CA GLU A 46 -8.36 23.32 -4.65
C GLU A 46 -9.42 24.42 -4.64
N MET A 47 -8.99 25.64 -4.95
CA MET A 47 -9.83 26.83 -4.97
C MET A 47 -9.49 27.66 -6.23
N PRO A 48 -10.48 28.21 -6.95
CA PRO A 48 -10.24 29.10 -8.08
C PRO A 48 -9.36 30.31 -7.68
N ASP A 49 -8.47 30.70 -8.58
CA ASP A 49 -7.51 31.82 -8.47
C ASP A 49 -6.36 31.63 -7.45
N MET A 50 -6.57 30.91 -6.35
CA MET A 50 -5.58 30.68 -5.30
C MET A 50 -5.88 29.38 -4.55
N ASP A 51 -4.93 28.46 -4.50
CA ASP A 51 -5.08 27.20 -3.79
C ASP A 51 -5.28 27.40 -2.27
N GLY A 52 -5.91 26.42 -1.65
CA GLY A 52 -6.25 26.43 -0.22
C GLY A 52 -5.04 26.57 0.69
N LEU A 53 -3.87 26.04 0.32
CA LEU A 53 -2.66 26.17 1.15
C LEU A 53 -2.13 27.61 1.09
N SER A 54 -2.09 28.22 -0.10
CA SER A 54 -1.76 29.64 -0.27
C SER A 54 -2.76 30.55 0.45
N PHE A 55 -4.05 30.19 0.47
CA PHE A 55 -5.06 30.91 1.24
C PHE A 55 -4.87 30.75 2.75
N LEU A 56 -4.58 29.53 3.21
CA LEU A 56 -4.30 29.19 4.60
C LEU A 56 -3.13 30.01 5.15
N GLU A 57 -2.04 30.10 4.38
CA GLU A 57 -0.87 30.87 4.77
C GLU A 57 -1.21 32.34 4.99
N LYS A 58 -2.07 32.91 4.13
CA LYS A 58 -2.51 34.31 4.24
C LYS A 58 -3.47 34.52 5.40
N ILE A 59 -4.39 33.58 5.67
CA ILE A 59 -5.38 33.76 6.72
C ILE A 59 -4.79 33.56 8.11
N ILE A 60 -3.90 32.59 8.32
CA ILE A 60 -3.24 32.37 9.63
C ILE A 60 -2.45 33.62 10.05
N ARG A 61 -1.79 34.30 9.09
CA ARG A 61 -1.07 35.56 9.36
C ARG A 61 -1.99 36.70 9.80
N LEU A 62 -3.22 36.75 9.27
CA LEU A 62 -4.19 37.81 9.56
C LEU A 62 -5.07 37.51 10.78
N ARG A 63 -5.35 36.22 11.01
CA ARG A 63 -6.22 35.71 12.06
C ARG A 63 -5.84 34.25 12.34
N PRO A 64 -4.97 33.99 13.33
CA PRO A 64 -4.67 32.64 13.76
C PRO A 64 -5.95 31.95 14.25
N MET A 65 -6.38 30.91 13.56
CA MET A 65 -7.52 30.09 13.96
C MET A 65 -7.33 28.64 13.47
N PRO A 66 -7.87 27.63 14.17
CA PRO A 66 -7.84 26.25 13.72
C PRO A 66 -8.47 26.07 12.33
N VAL A 67 -7.80 25.34 11.44
CA VAL A 67 -8.28 25.04 10.09
C VAL A 67 -8.30 23.52 9.85
N VAL A 68 -9.40 23.01 9.31
CA VAL A 68 -9.59 21.64 8.87
C VAL A 68 -9.59 21.62 7.34
N MET A 69 -8.57 21.00 6.74
CA MET A 69 -8.53 20.83 5.28
C MET A 69 -9.50 19.72 4.86
N VAL A 70 -10.33 19.95 3.84
CA VAL A 70 -11.31 18.99 3.31
C VAL A 70 -11.20 18.94 1.79
N SER A 71 -10.85 17.78 1.22
CA SER A 71 -10.83 17.55 -0.24
C SER A 71 -11.79 16.42 -0.63
N THR A 72 -12.52 16.59 -1.73
CA THR A 72 -13.49 15.61 -2.27
C THR A 72 -12.99 14.84 -3.49
N LEU A 73 -11.78 15.11 -3.98
CA LEU A 73 -11.25 14.52 -5.22
C LEU A 73 -10.00 13.69 -4.93
N THR A 74 -10.06 12.41 -5.30
CA THR A 74 -8.99 11.40 -5.12
C THR A 74 -8.08 11.27 -6.35
N GLN A 75 -8.42 11.92 -7.48
CA GLN A 75 -7.57 11.97 -8.68
C GLN A 75 -6.96 13.36 -8.94
N GLU A 76 -7.73 14.45 -8.80
CA GLU A 76 -7.19 15.84 -8.78
C GLU A 76 -6.76 16.19 -7.34
N GLY A 77 -5.50 16.56 -7.13
CA GLY A 77 -4.95 16.87 -5.80
C GLY A 77 -3.93 15.86 -5.25
N ALA A 78 -3.54 14.84 -6.03
CA ALA A 78 -2.43 13.96 -5.68
C ALA A 78 -1.15 14.76 -5.37
N ASP A 79 -0.87 15.81 -6.14
CA ASP A 79 0.31 16.66 -5.92
C ASP A 79 0.24 17.43 -4.60
N ALA A 80 -0.95 17.93 -4.23
CA ALA A 80 -1.15 18.60 -2.95
C ALA A 80 -1.02 17.63 -1.78
N ALA A 81 -1.55 16.41 -1.92
CA ALA A 81 -1.39 15.35 -0.90
C ALA A 81 0.08 14.94 -0.76
N ILE A 82 0.80 14.72 -1.87
CA ILE A 82 2.23 14.38 -1.85
C ILE A 82 3.05 15.51 -1.22
N LYS A 83 2.76 16.79 -1.56
CA LYS A 83 3.38 17.96 -0.91
C LYS A 83 3.10 18.01 0.59
N ALA A 84 1.86 17.77 1.02
CA ALA A 84 1.49 17.77 2.43
C ALA A 84 2.20 16.67 3.23
N LEU A 85 2.43 15.49 2.63
CA LEU A 85 3.18 14.40 3.25
C LEU A 85 4.70 14.64 3.26
N ASN A 86 5.20 15.52 2.38
CA ASN A 86 6.62 15.78 2.19
C ASN A 86 6.95 17.29 2.20
N PRO A 87 6.59 18.04 3.24
CA PRO A 87 6.68 19.50 3.24
C PRO A 87 8.12 20.03 3.15
N SER A 88 9.11 19.19 3.45
CA SER A 88 10.54 19.52 3.36
C SER A 88 11.19 19.19 2.01
N LEU A 89 10.48 18.53 1.09
CA LEU A 89 11.04 18.11 -0.20
C LEU A 89 10.67 19.11 -1.30
N ASN A 90 11.66 19.43 -2.13
CA ASN A 90 11.44 20.15 -3.39
C ASN A 90 10.92 19.16 -4.43
N LEU A 91 9.60 19.04 -4.52
CA LEU A 91 8.95 18.14 -5.47
C LEU A 91 8.91 18.76 -6.87
N PRO A 92 9.30 18.02 -7.93
CA PRO A 92 9.21 18.52 -9.29
C PRO A 92 7.75 18.70 -9.72
N ASP A 93 7.51 19.71 -10.54
CA ASP A 93 6.25 19.86 -11.28
C ASP A 93 6.30 18.99 -12.55
N ALA A 94 6.09 17.69 -12.36
CA ALA A 94 6.18 16.70 -13.43
C ALA A 94 5.09 15.65 -13.31
N ALA A 95 4.53 15.26 -14.44
CA ALA A 95 3.56 14.17 -14.49
C ALA A 95 4.17 12.86 -13.99
N ILE A 96 3.47 12.20 -13.07
CA ILE A 96 3.84 10.87 -12.61
C ILE A 96 3.56 9.87 -13.74
N ALA A 97 4.48 8.96 -13.99
CA ALA A 97 4.34 7.88 -14.97
C ALA A 97 4.16 6.52 -14.27
N PRO A 98 2.92 6.06 -14.02
CA PRO A 98 2.69 4.77 -13.39
C PRO A 98 3.20 3.60 -14.25
N VAL A 99 3.84 2.64 -13.59
CA VAL A 99 4.30 1.38 -14.18
C VAL A 99 3.70 0.23 -13.37
N ARG A 100 3.00 -0.66 -14.05
CA ARG A 100 2.28 -1.80 -13.48
C ARG A 100 2.71 -3.09 -14.17
N ARG A 101 2.30 -4.22 -13.62
CA ARG A 101 2.52 -5.53 -14.26
C ARG A 101 1.66 -5.68 -15.51
N ALA A 102 2.24 -6.30 -16.54
CA ALA A 102 1.52 -6.70 -17.76
C ALA A 102 0.95 -8.12 -17.67
N ASP A 103 1.54 -8.96 -16.82
CA ASP A 103 1.23 -10.37 -16.64
C ASP A 103 0.53 -10.64 -15.30
N GLY A 104 -0.16 -11.79 -15.20
CA GLY A 104 -0.78 -12.25 -13.96
C GLY A 104 0.28 -12.40 -12.85
N SER A 105 0.05 -11.77 -11.70
CA SER A 105 1.10 -11.56 -10.71
C SER A 105 0.59 -11.60 -9.27
N GLY A 106 1.27 -12.37 -8.43
CA GLY A 106 1.08 -12.31 -6.98
C GLY A 106 1.46 -10.94 -6.39
N THR A 107 2.48 -10.27 -6.91
CA THR A 107 2.84 -8.90 -6.51
C THR A 107 1.71 -7.92 -6.82
N THR A 108 1.05 -8.07 -7.98
CA THR A 108 -0.16 -7.30 -8.31
C THR A 108 -1.30 -7.60 -7.34
N PHE A 109 -1.52 -8.88 -7.00
CA PHE A 109 -2.53 -9.24 -6.01
C PHE A 109 -2.27 -8.55 -4.66
N LEU A 110 -1.04 -8.58 -4.13
CA LEU A 110 -0.70 -7.91 -2.87
C LEU A 110 -0.89 -6.39 -2.96
N PHE A 111 -0.40 -5.77 -4.03
CA PHE A 111 -0.53 -4.32 -4.22
C PHE A 111 -1.99 -3.88 -4.33
N THR A 112 -2.79 -4.56 -5.16
CA THR A 112 -4.22 -4.23 -5.35
C THR A 112 -5.08 -4.59 -4.15
N SER A 113 -4.69 -5.62 -3.37
CA SER A 113 -5.31 -5.93 -2.09
C SER A 113 -5.06 -4.84 -1.05
N TYR A 114 -3.82 -4.36 -0.95
CA TYR A 114 -3.51 -3.20 -0.12
C TYR A 114 -4.33 -1.98 -0.53
N LEU A 115 -4.33 -1.61 -1.83
CA LEU A 115 -5.09 -0.47 -2.33
C LEU A 115 -6.60 -0.61 -2.06
N SER A 116 -7.16 -1.82 -2.21
CA SER A 116 -8.57 -2.08 -1.89
C SER A 116 -8.90 -1.93 -0.40
N LYS A 117 -7.91 -2.08 0.50
CA LYS A 117 -8.09 -1.87 1.95
C LYS A 117 -8.03 -0.39 2.34
N VAL A 118 -7.23 0.42 1.64
CA VAL A 118 -6.98 1.83 2.01
C VAL A 118 -7.68 2.84 1.12
N ASN A 119 -8.27 2.41 0.00
CA ASN A 119 -8.98 3.28 -0.93
C ASN A 119 -10.31 2.63 -1.38
N ALA A 120 -11.43 3.20 -0.93
CA ALA A 120 -12.77 2.69 -1.22
C ALA A 120 -13.14 2.80 -2.72
N GLU A 121 -12.68 3.84 -3.41
CA GLU A 121 -12.92 4.01 -4.85
C GLU A 121 -12.15 2.95 -5.64
N TRP A 122 -10.89 2.69 -5.29
CA TRP A 122 -10.10 1.62 -5.88
C TRP A 122 -10.82 0.28 -5.71
N LYS A 123 -11.26 -0.02 -4.48
CA LYS A 123 -11.99 -1.26 -4.18
C LYS A 123 -13.24 -1.41 -5.05
N ALA A 124 -13.99 -0.34 -5.24
CA ALA A 124 -15.23 -0.35 -6.00
C ALA A 124 -15.01 -0.45 -7.52
N LYS A 125 -14.01 0.25 -8.07
CA LYS A 125 -13.80 0.35 -9.52
C LYS A 125 -12.83 -0.68 -10.09
N VAL A 126 -11.80 -1.06 -9.33
CA VAL A 126 -10.70 -1.94 -9.79
C VAL A 126 -10.66 -3.25 -9.00
N GLY A 127 -10.80 -3.17 -7.68
CA GLY A 127 -10.75 -4.32 -6.77
C GLY A 127 -9.34 -4.91 -6.61
N GLU A 128 -9.29 -6.16 -6.18
CA GLU A 128 -8.07 -6.93 -5.93
C GLU A 128 -8.05 -8.22 -6.76
N ASN A 129 -6.98 -8.44 -7.52
CA ASN A 129 -6.75 -9.67 -8.27
C ASN A 129 -5.28 -9.75 -8.73
N SER A 130 -4.85 -10.91 -9.20
CA SER A 130 -3.56 -11.10 -9.86
C SER A 130 -3.46 -10.41 -11.23
N ALA A 131 -4.60 -10.11 -11.86
CA ALA A 131 -4.75 -9.30 -13.07
C ALA A 131 -6.01 -8.44 -12.96
N VAL A 132 -5.88 -7.13 -13.13
CA VAL A 132 -6.98 -6.15 -13.02
C VAL A 132 -7.03 -5.25 -14.25
N ASN A 133 -8.18 -4.61 -14.47
CA ASN A 133 -8.33 -3.57 -15.48
C ASN A 133 -7.71 -2.26 -14.97
N TRP A 134 -6.42 -2.08 -15.23
CA TRP A 134 -5.68 -0.91 -14.81
C TRP A 134 -6.24 0.38 -15.43
N PRO A 135 -6.53 1.42 -14.62
CA PRO A 135 -6.97 2.71 -15.17
C PRO A 135 -5.91 3.36 -16.06
N VAL A 136 -4.63 3.26 -15.66
CA VAL A 136 -3.48 3.88 -16.34
C VAL A 136 -2.21 3.06 -16.11
N GLY A 137 -1.16 3.39 -16.87
CA GLY A 137 0.21 2.97 -16.61
C GLY A 137 0.79 2.00 -17.62
N ALA A 138 2.11 2.11 -17.82
CA ALA A 138 2.87 1.22 -18.70
C ALA A 138 2.95 -0.20 -18.11
N GLY A 139 2.99 -1.21 -18.98
CA GLY A 139 3.05 -2.61 -18.59
C GLY A 139 4.46 -3.20 -18.63
N GLY A 140 5.02 -3.53 -17.48
CA GLY A 140 6.25 -4.32 -17.37
C GLY A 140 5.93 -5.81 -17.16
N LYS A 141 6.60 -6.70 -17.90
CA LYS A 141 6.49 -8.15 -17.68
C LYS A 141 7.43 -8.56 -16.53
N GLY A 142 6.90 -9.24 -15.51
CA GLY A 142 7.70 -9.62 -14.33
C GLY A 142 8.11 -8.44 -13.44
N ASN A 143 8.83 -8.71 -12.37
CA ASN A 143 9.42 -7.65 -11.54
C ASN A 143 10.58 -6.97 -12.29
N GLU A 144 11.30 -7.72 -13.10
CA GLU A 144 12.39 -7.29 -13.99
C GLU A 144 11.89 -6.21 -14.95
N GLY A 145 10.75 -6.44 -15.61
CA GLY A 145 10.20 -5.47 -16.56
C GLY A 145 9.76 -4.18 -15.88
N VAL A 146 9.08 -4.28 -14.73
CA VAL A 146 8.63 -3.09 -13.99
C VAL A 146 9.84 -2.31 -13.46
N SER A 147 10.82 -2.96 -12.83
CA SER A 147 12.04 -2.33 -12.33
C SER A 147 12.85 -1.67 -13.46
N ALA A 148 12.99 -2.33 -14.62
CA ALA A 148 13.66 -1.74 -15.79
C ALA A 148 12.94 -0.51 -16.35
N PHE A 149 11.60 -0.49 -16.34
CA PHE A 149 10.83 0.71 -16.68
C PHE A 149 11.07 1.83 -15.68
N VAL A 150 11.02 1.53 -14.37
CA VAL A 150 11.22 2.54 -13.32
C VAL A 150 12.63 3.14 -13.38
N ALA A 151 13.64 2.32 -13.66
CA ALA A 151 15.03 2.77 -13.76
C ALA A 151 15.28 3.75 -14.92
N ARG A 152 14.52 3.66 -16.01
CA ARG A 152 14.76 4.42 -17.24
C ARG A 152 13.77 5.54 -17.52
N LEU A 153 12.57 5.47 -16.93
CA LEU A 153 11.50 6.43 -17.17
C LEU A 153 11.51 7.50 -16.08
N PRO A 154 11.84 8.77 -16.40
CA PRO A 154 11.78 9.85 -15.43
C PRO A 154 10.39 9.97 -14.81
N ASN A 155 10.34 10.37 -13.54
CA ASN A 155 9.09 10.61 -12.80
C ASN A 155 8.15 9.39 -12.75
N SER A 156 8.70 8.18 -12.85
CA SER A 156 7.91 6.96 -12.82
C SER A 156 7.76 6.39 -11.41
N ILE A 157 6.67 5.64 -11.21
CA ILE A 157 6.42 4.89 -9.99
C ILE A 157 5.95 3.49 -10.35
N GLY A 158 6.54 2.48 -9.72
CA GLY A 158 6.14 1.09 -9.89
C GLY A 158 6.22 0.34 -8.58
N TYR A 159 5.58 -0.84 -8.54
CA TYR A 159 5.62 -1.74 -7.42
C TYR A 159 6.37 -3.01 -7.82
N VAL A 160 7.37 -3.37 -7.01
CA VAL A 160 8.19 -4.57 -7.19
C VAL A 160 8.45 -5.19 -5.82
N GLU A 161 8.82 -6.46 -5.82
CA GLU A 161 9.37 -7.09 -4.63
C GLU A 161 10.70 -6.39 -4.23
N TYR A 162 10.98 -6.28 -2.94
CA TYR A 162 12.02 -5.39 -2.40
C TYR A 162 13.44 -5.78 -2.85
N THR A 163 13.72 -7.05 -3.11
CA THR A 163 15.04 -7.44 -3.63
C THR A 163 15.36 -6.76 -4.97
N TYR A 164 14.35 -6.51 -5.82
CA TYR A 164 14.54 -5.81 -7.09
C TYR A 164 14.88 -4.33 -6.87
N VAL A 165 14.36 -3.70 -5.82
CA VAL A 165 14.75 -2.34 -5.43
C VAL A 165 16.22 -2.31 -5.05
N LYS A 166 16.66 -3.24 -4.18
CA LYS A 166 18.04 -3.30 -3.67
C LYS A 166 19.05 -3.64 -4.76
N GLN A 167 18.80 -4.70 -5.53
CA GLN A 167 19.70 -5.18 -6.57
C GLN A 167 19.90 -4.14 -7.68
N ASN A 168 18.82 -3.44 -8.07
CA ASN A 168 18.87 -2.40 -9.10
C ASN A 168 19.15 -1.00 -8.54
N LYS A 169 19.39 -0.87 -7.23
CA LYS A 169 19.66 0.40 -6.54
C LYS A 169 18.60 1.47 -6.82
N LEU A 170 17.33 1.06 -6.86
CA LEU A 170 16.22 1.96 -7.13
C LEU A 170 15.90 2.78 -5.88
N ALA A 171 15.46 4.02 -6.11
CA ALA A 171 14.82 4.80 -5.06
C ALA A 171 13.53 4.10 -4.62
N HIS A 172 13.22 4.20 -3.33
CA HIS A 172 12.00 3.67 -2.73
C HIS A 172 11.42 4.70 -1.76
N VAL A 173 10.17 4.49 -1.38
CA VAL A 173 9.42 5.38 -0.48
C VAL A 173 9.24 4.73 0.88
N MET A 174 9.05 5.56 1.90
CA MET A 174 8.40 5.12 3.14
C MET A 174 6.89 5.08 2.92
N LEU A 175 6.20 4.20 3.63
CA LEU A 175 4.73 4.16 3.62
C LEU A 175 4.19 4.34 5.03
N GLN A 176 3.10 5.10 5.14
CA GLN A 176 2.33 5.16 6.37
C GLN A 176 1.61 3.83 6.58
N ASN A 177 1.75 3.24 7.76
CA ASN A 177 1.06 2.00 8.13
C ASN A 177 -0.29 2.24 8.80
N ALA A 178 -1.01 1.15 9.09
CA ALA A 178 -2.32 1.20 9.72
C ALA A 178 -2.31 1.87 11.12
N ALA A 179 -1.14 1.96 11.77
CA ALA A 179 -0.96 2.65 13.04
C ALA A 179 -0.60 4.14 12.87
N GLY A 180 -0.49 4.64 11.63
CA GLY A 180 -0.18 6.03 11.32
C GLY A 180 1.31 6.37 11.23
N ASN A 181 2.21 5.39 11.39
CA ASN A 181 3.66 5.62 11.35
C ASN A 181 4.21 5.42 9.94
N PHE A 182 5.15 6.27 9.53
CA PHE A 182 5.94 6.05 8.32
C PHE A 182 7.05 5.06 8.59
N VAL A 183 7.03 3.95 7.87
CA VAL A 183 8.02 2.88 7.98
C VAL A 183 8.76 2.70 6.66
N ALA A 184 10.01 2.28 6.73
CA ALA A 184 10.80 1.88 5.57
C ALA A 184 10.56 0.39 5.24
N PRO A 185 10.75 -0.02 3.98
CA PRO A 185 10.74 -1.43 3.61
C PRO A 185 12.05 -2.08 4.09
N ASP A 186 12.00 -2.83 5.19
CA ASP A 186 13.13 -3.59 5.71
C ASP A 186 12.68 -4.87 6.43
N ASP A 187 13.65 -5.72 6.73
CA ASP A 187 13.49 -6.96 7.49
C ASP A 187 12.64 -6.83 8.76
N THR A 188 12.82 -5.74 9.51
CA THR A 188 12.12 -5.52 10.78
C THR A 188 10.65 -5.24 10.50
N ALA A 189 10.36 -4.40 9.52
CA ALA A 189 9.01 -4.02 9.16
C ALA A 189 8.22 -5.18 8.52
N PHE A 190 8.87 -6.01 7.71
CA PHE A 190 8.27 -7.23 7.15
C PHE A 190 7.97 -8.27 8.24
N LYS A 191 8.89 -8.46 9.19
CA LYS A 191 8.69 -9.33 10.36
C LYS A 191 7.50 -8.86 11.20
N ALA A 192 7.39 -7.55 11.43
CA ALA A 192 6.29 -6.95 12.18
C ALA A 192 4.94 -7.20 11.49
N ALA A 193 4.85 -7.06 10.16
CA ALA A 193 3.64 -7.37 9.42
C ALA A 193 3.27 -8.86 9.48
N ALA A 194 4.25 -9.75 9.31
CA ALA A 194 4.05 -11.20 9.34
C ALA A 194 3.64 -11.73 10.72
N ALA A 195 4.09 -11.08 11.81
CA ALA A 195 3.74 -11.44 13.18
C ALA A 195 2.24 -11.29 13.50
N GLY A 196 1.53 -10.44 12.76
CA GLY A 196 0.08 -10.28 12.93
C GLY A 196 -0.76 -11.41 12.32
N ALA A 197 -0.16 -12.32 11.54
CA ALA A 197 -0.89 -13.37 10.84
C ALA A 197 -1.12 -14.62 11.71
N ASP A 198 -2.33 -15.17 11.63
CA ASP A 198 -2.71 -16.39 12.36
C ASP A 198 -2.51 -17.64 11.49
N TRP A 199 -1.25 -18.04 11.34
CA TRP A 199 -0.84 -19.23 10.57
C TRP A 199 -1.45 -20.54 11.07
N SER A 200 -1.97 -20.57 12.30
CA SER A 200 -2.58 -21.78 12.87
C SER A 200 -3.95 -22.11 12.26
N LYS A 201 -4.66 -21.09 11.75
CA LYS A 201 -5.99 -21.27 11.14
C LYS A 201 -5.92 -21.59 9.66
N SER A 202 -5.03 -20.93 8.93
CA SER A 202 -4.88 -21.08 7.49
C SER A 202 -3.51 -20.57 7.06
N PHE A 203 -2.93 -21.21 6.04
CA PHE A 203 -1.75 -20.68 5.37
C PHE A 203 -2.11 -19.56 4.38
N ASN A 204 -3.36 -19.48 3.91
CA ASN A 204 -3.84 -18.41 3.03
C ASN A 204 -4.08 -17.12 3.82
N GLN A 205 -3.00 -16.49 4.28
CA GLN A 205 -3.01 -15.24 5.04
C GLN A 205 -2.70 -14.06 4.11
N ILE A 206 -3.62 -13.09 4.04
CA ILE A 206 -3.40 -11.83 3.33
C ILE A 206 -2.85 -10.80 4.33
N ILE A 207 -1.53 -10.64 4.33
CA ILE A 207 -0.80 -9.80 5.30
C ILE A 207 -0.55 -8.35 4.83
N THR A 208 -1.47 -7.82 4.02
CA THR A 208 -1.49 -6.41 3.62
C THR A 208 -2.25 -5.56 4.63
N ASN A 209 -1.76 -4.34 4.88
CA ASN A 209 -2.28 -3.37 5.86
C ASN A 209 -2.44 -3.93 7.28
N MET A 210 -1.48 -4.76 7.72
CA MET A 210 -1.51 -5.36 9.06
C MET A 210 -1.31 -4.30 10.14
N PRO A 211 -2.01 -4.40 11.28
CA PRO A 211 -1.81 -3.50 12.41
C PRO A 211 -0.40 -3.66 13.00
N GLY A 212 0.06 -2.65 13.72
CA GLY A 212 1.35 -2.67 14.41
C GLY A 212 2.19 -1.44 14.06
N LYS A 213 2.88 -0.89 15.07
CA LYS A 213 3.60 0.37 14.93
C LYS A 213 4.73 0.33 13.89
N ASP A 214 5.34 -0.84 13.69
CA ASP A 214 6.48 -1.05 12.79
C ASP A 214 6.09 -1.84 11.52
N SER A 215 4.81 -2.16 11.34
CA SER A 215 4.33 -3.06 10.27
C SER A 215 4.48 -2.43 8.89
N TRP A 216 5.16 -3.12 7.95
CA TRP A 216 5.18 -2.70 6.54
C TRP A 216 3.82 -2.96 5.87
N PRO A 217 3.22 -1.97 5.19
CA PRO A 217 1.82 -2.07 4.75
C PRO A 217 1.58 -3.07 3.61
N ILE A 218 2.59 -3.38 2.80
CA ILE A 218 2.45 -4.22 1.60
C ILE A 218 3.37 -5.43 1.72
N SER A 219 3.03 -6.33 2.64
CA SER A 219 3.74 -7.59 2.85
C SER A 219 2.93 -8.75 2.25
N GLY A 220 3.58 -9.87 1.95
CA GLY A 220 2.91 -11.08 1.48
C GLY A 220 3.76 -12.33 1.70
N ALA A 221 3.11 -13.46 1.98
CA ALA A 221 3.76 -14.75 1.86
C ALA A 221 3.76 -15.23 0.41
N THR A 222 4.78 -16.01 0.07
CA THR A 222 4.83 -16.77 -1.18
C THR A 222 4.48 -18.23 -0.89
N PHE A 223 3.91 -18.91 -1.88
CA PHE A 223 3.38 -20.25 -1.72
C PHE A 223 4.00 -21.20 -2.73
N ILE A 224 4.25 -22.42 -2.26
CA ILE A 224 4.62 -23.55 -3.11
C ILE A 224 3.36 -24.38 -3.34
N LEU A 225 3.08 -24.67 -4.61
CA LEU A 225 1.97 -25.53 -5.00
C LEU A 225 2.52 -26.86 -5.46
N MET A 226 1.99 -27.94 -4.87
CA MET A 226 2.28 -29.31 -5.27
C MET A 226 0.96 -30.05 -5.45
N HIS A 227 0.89 -30.95 -6.42
CA HIS A 227 -0.25 -31.86 -6.52
C HIS A 227 -0.34 -32.73 -5.26
N ALA A 228 -1.52 -32.86 -4.67
CA ALA A 228 -1.71 -33.75 -3.53
C ALA A 228 -1.46 -35.22 -3.90
N LYS A 229 -1.83 -35.61 -5.12
CA LYS A 229 -1.47 -36.91 -5.72
C LYS A 229 -0.29 -36.73 -6.66
N GLN A 230 0.82 -37.41 -6.37
CA GLN A 230 2.05 -37.33 -7.15
C GLN A 230 2.11 -38.46 -8.18
N ASP A 231 2.03 -38.10 -9.46
CA ASP A 231 2.23 -39.06 -10.57
C ASP A 231 3.67 -39.59 -10.60
N ASN A 232 4.63 -38.79 -10.14
CA ASN A 232 6.02 -39.20 -9.90
C ASN A 232 6.37 -39.00 -8.42
N PRO A 233 6.17 -40.03 -7.57
CA PRO A 233 6.42 -39.94 -6.13
C PRO A 233 7.85 -39.55 -5.77
N ALA A 234 8.84 -40.04 -6.52
CA ALA A 234 10.25 -39.73 -6.29
C ALA A 234 10.53 -38.22 -6.46
N LYS A 235 9.95 -37.59 -7.50
CA LYS A 235 10.06 -36.14 -7.70
C LYS A 235 9.36 -35.35 -6.59
N GLY A 236 8.19 -35.81 -6.14
CA GLY A 236 7.49 -35.23 -4.99
C GLY A 236 8.36 -35.26 -3.72
N ALA A 237 8.95 -36.42 -3.41
CA ALA A 237 9.82 -36.59 -2.26
C ALA A 237 11.07 -35.69 -2.30
N GLU A 238 11.77 -35.62 -3.45
CA GLU A 238 12.95 -34.75 -3.59
C GLU A 238 12.60 -33.26 -3.52
N THR A 239 11.41 -32.86 -4.00
CA THR A 239 10.92 -31.49 -3.86
C THR A 239 10.71 -31.13 -2.38
N LEU A 240 10.09 -32.02 -1.61
CA LEU A 240 9.87 -31.82 -0.17
C LEU A 240 11.20 -31.82 0.60
N LYS A 241 12.15 -32.69 0.22
CA LYS A 241 13.51 -32.71 0.77
C LYS A 241 14.26 -31.40 0.53
N PHE A 242 14.12 -30.80 -0.65
CA PHE A 242 14.68 -29.49 -0.95
C PHE A 242 14.11 -28.41 -0.01
N PHE A 243 12.80 -28.35 0.18
CA PHE A 243 12.20 -27.37 1.10
C PHE A 243 12.53 -27.64 2.56
N GLN A 244 12.68 -28.91 2.96
CA GLN A 244 13.18 -29.25 4.29
C GLN A 244 14.59 -28.70 4.50
N TRP A 245 15.48 -28.92 3.54
CA TRP A 245 16.83 -28.37 3.58
C TRP A 245 16.82 -26.84 3.64
N ALA A 246 15.95 -26.20 2.84
CA ALA A 246 15.80 -24.75 2.82
C ALA A 246 15.32 -24.21 4.18
N TYR A 247 14.35 -24.83 4.84
CA TYR A 247 13.91 -24.42 6.18
C TYR A 247 14.95 -24.69 7.27
N GLN A 248 15.84 -25.68 7.10
CA GLN A 248 16.86 -26.00 8.09
C GLN A 248 18.13 -25.17 7.94
N ASN A 249 18.49 -24.77 6.72
CA ASN A 249 19.81 -24.19 6.40
C ASN A 249 19.73 -22.85 5.67
N GLY A 250 18.53 -22.45 5.20
CA GLY A 250 18.34 -21.31 4.30
C GLY A 250 18.04 -19.98 4.99
N ASP A 251 17.80 -19.95 6.30
CA ASP A 251 17.39 -18.72 7.03
C ASP A 251 18.34 -17.55 6.81
N LYS A 252 19.66 -17.82 6.80
CA LYS A 252 20.67 -16.79 6.52
C LYS A 252 20.56 -16.28 5.08
N THR A 253 20.46 -17.17 4.10
CA THR A 253 20.32 -16.79 2.69
C THR A 253 19.04 -15.98 2.44
N ALA A 254 17.94 -16.36 3.08
CA ALA A 254 16.69 -15.60 3.02
C ALA A 254 16.87 -14.19 3.59
N SER A 255 17.47 -14.08 4.78
CA SER A 255 17.71 -12.77 5.43
C SER A 255 18.70 -11.90 4.65
N ASP A 256 19.74 -12.48 4.06
CA ASP A 256 20.70 -11.76 3.20
C ASP A 256 20.03 -11.21 1.93
N LEU A 257 18.89 -11.79 1.55
CA LEU A 257 18.01 -11.32 0.47
C LEU A 257 16.78 -10.56 1.01
N GLU A 258 16.79 -10.11 2.27
CA GLU A 258 15.72 -9.31 2.90
C GLU A 258 14.35 -10.03 2.97
N TYR A 259 14.34 -11.36 2.91
CA TYR A 259 13.16 -12.17 3.17
C TYR A 259 13.09 -12.57 4.64
N VAL A 260 11.87 -12.58 5.19
CA VAL A 260 11.62 -13.04 6.56
C VAL A 260 11.65 -14.56 6.63
N PRO A 261 12.57 -15.17 7.39
CA PRO A 261 12.54 -16.61 7.63
C PRO A 261 11.25 -17.01 8.34
N MET A 262 10.68 -18.14 7.94
CA MET A 262 9.40 -18.59 8.47
C MET A 262 9.57 -19.07 9.92
N PRO A 263 8.68 -18.70 10.86
CA PRO A 263 8.81 -19.14 12.25
C PRO A 263 8.80 -20.68 12.36
N LYS A 264 9.62 -21.22 13.26
CA LYS A 264 9.73 -22.69 13.47
C LYS A 264 8.40 -23.38 13.72
N SER A 265 7.47 -22.72 14.42
CA SER A 265 6.12 -23.23 14.65
C SER A 265 5.31 -23.39 13.37
N VAL A 266 5.45 -22.45 12.43
CA VAL A 266 4.80 -22.47 11.11
C VAL A 266 5.44 -23.52 10.23
N VAL A 267 6.78 -23.62 10.22
CA VAL A 267 7.50 -24.70 9.52
C VAL A 267 7.04 -26.08 10.01
N ALA A 268 6.93 -26.27 11.33
CA ALA A 268 6.43 -27.53 11.88
C ALA A 268 4.97 -27.84 11.46
N ALA A 269 4.13 -26.82 11.30
CA ALA A 269 2.77 -27.00 10.78
C ALA A 269 2.77 -27.37 9.28
N ILE A 270 3.66 -26.77 8.49
CA ILE A 270 3.86 -27.12 7.07
C ILE A 270 4.37 -28.55 6.91
N GLU A 271 5.38 -28.96 7.67
CA GLU A 271 5.94 -30.32 7.62
C GLU A 271 4.88 -31.39 7.94
N LYS A 272 3.90 -31.09 8.82
CA LYS A 272 2.78 -31.99 9.08
C LYS A 272 1.88 -32.17 7.86
N LEU A 273 1.65 -31.12 7.08
CA LEU A 273 0.84 -31.19 5.85
C LEU A 273 1.50 -32.01 4.75
N TRP A 274 2.83 -32.19 4.78
CA TRP A 274 3.52 -33.00 3.76
C TRP A 274 3.07 -34.47 3.76
N GLY A 275 2.51 -34.97 4.87
CA GLY A 275 1.87 -36.29 4.91
C GLY A 275 0.63 -36.42 4.01
N GLU A 276 0.04 -35.31 3.57
CA GLU A 276 -1.09 -35.31 2.63
C GLU A 276 -0.65 -35.39 1.16
N VAL A 277 0.63 -35.22 0.87
CA VAL A 277 1.20 -35.44 -0.46
C VAL A 277 1.44 -36.93 -0.62
N LYS A 278 0.66 -37.59 -1.48
CA LYS A 278 0.55 -39.05 -1.58
C LYS A 278 0.85 -39.54 -3.00
N ASP A 279 1.29 -40.78 -3.11
CA ASP A 279 1.47 -41.48 -4.39
C ASP A 279 0.14 -41.97 -4.99
N GLY A 280 0.22 -42.67 -6.12
CA GLY A 280 -0.94 -43.29 -6.79
C GLY A 280 -1.70 -44.32 -5.94
N ALA A 281 -1.05 -44.90 -4.92
CA ALA A 281 -1.62 -45.87 -3.99
C ALA A 281 -2.10 -45.24 -2.68
N GLY A 282 -2.04 -43.91 -2.54
CA GLY A 282 -2.46 -43.19 -1.34
C GLY A 282 -1.43 -43.19 -0.20
N LYS A 283 -0.20 -43.66 -0.43
CA LYS A 283 0.88 -43.61 0.57
C LYS A 283 1.57 -42.26 0.55
N PRO A 284 1.88 -41.64 1.70
CA PRO A 284 2.64 -40.40 1.75
C PRO A 284 3.98 -40.54 1.01
N VAL A 285 4.33 -39.56 0.19
CA VAL A 285 5.64 -39.52 -0.51
C VAL A 285 6.76 -39.02 0.41
N TRP A 286 6.39 -38.39 1.53
CA TRP A 286 7.30 -37.91 2.54
C TRP A 286 7.29 -38.83 3.77
N THR A 287 8.44 -39.40 4.08
CA THR A 287 8.70 -40.14 5.32
C THR A 287 9.88 -39.48 6.02
N LYS A 288 9.64 -38.86 7.17
CA LYS A 288 10.66 -38.16 7.96
C LYS A 288 11.71 -39.12 8.51
#